data_AF-A0A3S2A765-F1
#
_entry.id   AF-A0A3S2A765-F1
#
_cell.length_a   1.000
_cell.length_b   1.000
_cell.length_c   1.000
_cell.angle_alpha   90.00
_cell.angle_beta   90.00
_cell.angle_gamma   90.00
#
_symmetry.space_group_name_H-M   'P 1'
#
loop_
_entity.id
_entity.type
_entity.pdbx_description
1 polymer ?
#
loop_
_entity_poly.entity_id
_entity_poly.type
_entity_poly.pdbx_seq_one_letter_code
_entity_poly.pdbx_strand_id
1 'polypeptide(L)'
;DEAAFETEASAAIDLAPPIAAIERLLLLTPLVRAWKRRLPAHVAALFAEEIVIPASTADAIWLARDLARLMDEIETEGTDWAKLTDLVTGNLAGWWQVTLEFLGIVTEAWPKFLAESDRFNPAAHRSALIRAEAARLLRNPPAGPVIAAGSTGSIPATAELLAAIARLPGGAIVLPGLDRTLDEASFQAIAAPGARPAVLGHPQYGLARLIGKIGVLRGDVEEIGMAEPRLALRAALVGEALRPAETTELWAETRAGFPASDIAGAFAEVTLLEAASERDEAVAIAVALKRAVEQPGQRAALVTGDRALARRVSIELQRFGVVADDSGGTPLANTPAASLLRLALEALFRPGDPVGLLSLLKHPLLGLGLERADVRHAAEL
;
A
#
# COMPACT_ATOMS: atom_id res chain seq x y z
N ASP A 1 -10.49 -0.25 -0.06
CA ASP A 1 -10.47 0.74 -1.16
C ASP A 1 -10.02 0.15 -2.49
N GLU A 2 -10.71 -0.88 -2.96
CA GLU A 2 -10.91 -1.07 -4.39
C GLU A 2 -12.18 -0.31 -4.72
N ALA A 3 -12.05 0.92 -5.22
CA ALA A 3 -13.16 1.54 -5.93
C ALA A 3 -13.43 0.65 -7.13
N ALA A 4 -14.45 -0.21 -7.00
CA ALA A 4 -15.00 -1.00 -8.08
C ALA A 4 -15.47 -0.01 -9.15
N PHE A 5 -14.66 0.16 -10.18
CA PHE A 5 -15.12 0.64 -11.46
C PHE A 5 -16.00 -0.46 -12.07
N GLU A 6 -17.19 -0.69 -11.51
CA GLU A 6 -18.27 -1.35 -12.23
C GLU A 6 -18.78 -0.36 -13.27
N THR A 7 -18.08 -0.33 -14.41
CA THR A 7 -18.57 0.32 -15.61
C THR A 7 -19.49 -0.66 -16.33
N GLU A 8 -20.77 -0.30 -16.45
CA GLU A 8 -21.59 -0.78 -17.55
C GLU A 8 -20.80 -0.62 -18.85
N ALA A 9 -20.41 -1.75 -19.44
CA ALA A 9 -19.86 -1.94 -20.77
C ALA A 9 -19.25 -0.69 -21.44
N SER A 10 -18.13 -0.19 -20.91
CA SER A 10 -17.17 0.55 -21.73
C SER A 10 -16.72 -0.39 -22.85
N ALA A 11 -16.79 0.04 -24.11
CA ALA A 11 -16.41 -0.74 -25.28
C ALA A 11 -15.17 -1.58 -24.94
N ALA A 12 -15.36 -2.90 -24.85
CA ALA A 12 -14.42 -3.83 -24.23
C ALA A 12 -13.03 -3.54 -24.79
N ILE A 13 -12.17 -2.98 -23.94
CA ILE A 13 -10.77 -2.82 -24.29
C ILE A 13 -10.28 -4.24 -24.47
N ASP A 14 -9.84 -4.57 -25.69
CA ASP A 14 -9.31 -5.89 -26.06
C ASP A 14 -7.93 -6.09 -25.41
N LEU A 15 -7.95 -6.18 -24.09
CA LEU A 15 -6.81 -6.45 -23.23
C LEU A 15 -6.95 -7.88 -22.73
N ALA A 16 -5.89 -8.65 -22.91
CA ALA A 16 -5.78 -9.96 -22.30
C ALA A 16 -6.00 -9.89 -20.79
N PRO A 17 -6.72 -10.86 -20.20
CA PRO A 17 -7.05 -10.84 -18.79
C PRO A 17 -5.81 -10.96 -17.90
N PRO A 18 -5.84 -10.38 -16.68
CA PRO A 18 -4.74 -10.54 -15.74
C PRO A 18 -4.65 -12.00 -15.27
N ILE A 19 -3.42 -12.48 -15.06
CA ILE A 19 -3.19 -13.78 -14.42
C ILE A 19 -3.64 -13.74 -12.95
N ALA A 20 -4.29 -14.81 -12.48
CA ALA A 20 -4.73 -14.91 -11.10
C ALA A 20 -3.53 -14.97 -10.13
N ALA A 21 -3.65 -14.34 -8.95
CA ALA A 21 -2.54 -14.22 -8.01
C ALA A 21 -1.94 -15.58 -7.57
N ILE A 22 -2.80 -16.58 -7.31
CA ILE A 22 -2.35 -17.92 -6.90
C ILE A 22 -1.76 -18.70 -8.07
N GLU A 23 -2.35 -18.57 -9.27
CA GLU A 23 -1.83 -19.21 -10.47
C GLU A 23 -0.43 -18.69 -10.79
N ARG A 24 -0.26 -17.36 -10.78
CA ARG A 24 1.03 -16.70 -10.92
C ARG A 24 2.06 -17.23 -9.92
N LEU A 25 1.68 -17.34 -8.65
CA LEU A 25 2.57 -17.83 -7.60
C LEU A 25 2.99 -19.29 -7.85
N LEU A 26 2.05 -20.16 -8.21
CA LEU A 26 2.31 -21.56 -8.49
C LEU A 26 3.16 -21.77 -9.75
N LEU A 27 3.07 -20.88 -10.73
CA LEU A 27 3.88 -20.93 -11.96
C LEU A 27 5.29 -20.36 -11.79
N LEU A 28 5.45 -19.32 -10.97
CA LEU A 28 6.77 -18.79 -10.61
C LEU A 28 7.56 -19.76 -9.71
N THR A 29 6.87 -20.49 -8.83
CA THR A 29 7.50 -21.37 -7.84
C THR A 29 8.46 -22.41 -8.45
N PRO A 30 8.10 -23.16 -9.52
CA PRO A 30 9.03 -24.06 -10.20
C PRO A 30 10.29 -23.38 -10.75
N LEU A 31 10.15 -22.17 -11.32
CA LEU A 31 11.28 -21.41 -11.86
C LEU A 31 12.24 -20.98 -10.75
N VAL A 32 11.69 -20.45 -9.67
CA VAL A 32 12.45 -20.09 -8.46
C VAL A 32 13.13 -21.31 -7.86
N ARG A 33 12.43 -22.44 -7.74
CA ARG A 33 12.99 -23.69 -7.22
C ARG A 33 14.12 -24.21 -8.10
N ALA A 34 13.96 -24.13 -9.42
CA ALA A 34 14.99 -24.55 -10.38
C ALA A 34 16.24 -23.66 -10.30
N TRP A 35 16.08 -22.36 -10.08
CA TRP A 35 17.20 -21.46 -9.79
C TRP A 35 17.88 -21.81 -8.46
N LYS A 36 17.13 -21.95 -7.36
CA LYS A 36 17.70 -22.30 -6.03
C LYS A 36 18.52 -23.60 -6.05
N ARG A 37 18.13 -24.59 -6.86
CA ARG A 37 18.88 -25.85 -7.01
C ARG A 37 20.22 -25.68 -7.72
N ARG A 38 20.35 -24.70 -8.62
CA ARG A 38 21.57 -24.40 -9.37
C ARG A 38 22.51 -23.46 -8.61
N LEU A 39 21.95 -22.68 -7.68
CA LEU A 39 22.64 -21.62 -6.96
C LEU A 39 23.91 -22.08 -6.21
N PRO A 40 23.96 -23.22 -5.48
CA PRO A 40 25.19 -23.65 -4.82
C PRO A 40 26.37 -23.83 -5.77
N ALA A 41 26.14 -24.47 -6.93
CA ALA A 41 27.17 -24.65 -7.94
C ALA A 41 27.60 -23.32 -8.58
N HIS A 42 26.65 -22.40 -8.76
CA HIS A 42 26.91 -21.07 -9.31
C HIS A 42 27.74 -20.20 -8.35
N VAL A 43 27.42 -20.19 -7.06
CA VAL A 43 28.20 -19.47 -6.04
C VAL A 43 29.59 -20.09 -5.89
N ALA A 44 29.70 -21.43 -5.86
CA ALA A 44 31.00 -22.09 -5.83
C ALA A 44 31.87 -21.70 -7.05
N ALA A 45 31.27 -21.57 -8.23
CA ALA A 45 31.99 -21.13 -9.43
C ALA A 45 32.43 -19.66 -9.39
N LEU A 46 31.63 -18.76 -8.80
CA LEU A 46 31.94 -17.33 -8.73
C LEU A 46 32.88 -16.95 -7.59
N PHE A 47 32.78 -17.62 -6.44
CA PHE A 47 33.45 -17.21 -5.20
C PHE A 47 34.38 -18.26 -4.59
N ALA A 48 34.44 -19.47 -5.16
CA ALA A 48 35.14 -20.62 -4.57
C ALA A 48 34.65 -20.97 -3.14
N GLU A 49 33.38 -20.67 -2.85
CA GLU A 49 32.73 -20.94 -1.56
C GLU A 49 31.64 -22.02 -1.71
N GLU A 50 31.65 -23.01 -0.81
CA GLU A 50 30.56 -23.98 -0.71
C GLU A 50 29.45 -23.43 0.19
N ILE A 51 28.27 -23.28 -0.38
CA ILE A 51 27.07 -22.87 0.36
C ILE A 51 25.99 -23.95 0.27
N VAL A 52 25.27 -24.16 1.38
CA VAL A 52 24.11 -25.04 1.42
C VAL A 52 22.86 -24.17 1.50
N ILE A 53 22.07 -24.17 0.42
CA ILE A 53 20.81 -23.45 0.37
C ILE A 53 19.65 -24.45 0.35
N PRO A 54 18.75 -24.42 1.35
CA PRO A 54 17.51 -25.18 1.32
C PRO A 54 16.68 -24.83 0.07
N ALA A 55 16.45 -25.81 -0.80
CA ALA A 55 15.63 -25.68 -2.01
C ALA A 55 14.24 -26.30 -1.83
N SER A 56 13.66 -26.14 -0.62
CA SER A 56 12.33 -26.65 -0.33
C SER A 56 11.27 -25.92 -1.18
N THR A 57 10.16 -26.59 -1.46
CA THR A 57 9.05 -25.96 -2.19
C THR A 57 8.46 -24.79 -1.38
N ALA A 58 8.44 -24.87 -0.06
CA ALA A 58 7.94 -23.80 0.80
C ALA A 58 8.76 -22.52 0.63
N ASP A 59 10.09 -22.61 0.66
CA ASP A 59 10.96 -21.45 0.48
C ASP A 59 10.85 -20.87 -0.94
N ALA A 60 10.66 -21.73 -1.95
CA ALA A 60 10.47 -21.29 -3.32
C ALA A 60 9.15 -20.51 -3.49
N ILE A 61 8.08 -20.90 -2.78
CA ILE A 61 6.81 -20.17 -2.77
C ILE A 61 7.00 -18.78 -2.15
N TRP A 62 7.69 -18.69 -1.00
CA TRP A 62 7.96 -17.39 -0.36
C TRP A 62 8.76 -16.46 -1.26
N LEU A 63 9.84 -16.97 -1.87
CA LEU A 63 10.66 -16.18 -2.77
C LEU A 63 9.93 -15.82 -4.08
N ALA A 64 9.07 -16.71 -4.60
CA ALA A 64 8.20 -16.40 -5.74
C ALA A 64 7.19 -15.29 -5.40
N ARG A 65 6.70 -15.23 -4.16
CA ARG A 65 5.82 -14.16 -3.69
C ARG A 65 6.55 -12.81 -3.64
N ASP A 66 7.78 -12.78 -3.14
CA ASP A 66 8.57 -11.55 -3.10
C ASP A 66 8.96 -11.09 -4.51
N LEU A 67 9.31 -12.03 -5.40
CA LEU A 67 9.58 -11.76 -6.80
C LEU A 67 8.34 -11.19 -7.53
N ALA A 68 7.16 -11.73 -7.26
CA ALA A 68 5.90 -11.22 -7.78
C ALA A 68 5.61 -9.79 -7.28
N ARG A 69 5.91 -9.49 -6.01
CA ARG A 69 5.76 -8.13 -5.44
C ARG A 69 6.72 -7.15 -6.12
N LEU A 70 7.99 -7.51 -6.28
CA LEU A 70 8.98 -6.67 -6.96
C LEU A 70 8.54 -6.37 -8.40
N MET A 71 8.04 -7.38 -9.11
CA MET A 71 7.51 -7.21 -10.46
C MET A 71 6.30 -6.25 -10.49
N ASP A 72 5.37 -6.37 -9.55
CA ASP A 72 4.23 -5.45 -9.44
C ASP A 72 4.68 -4.01 -9.15
N GLU A 73 5.73 -3.81 -8.34
CA GLU A 73 6.32 -2.49 -8.04
C GLU A 73 6.93 -1.86 -9.30
N ILE A 74 7.77 -2.60 -10.02
CA ILE A 74 8.40 -2.16 -11.28
C ILE A 74 7.34 -1.75 -12.32
N GLU A 75 6.31 -2.58 -12.49
CA GLU A 75 5.21 -2.30 -13.43
C GLU A 75 4.32 -1.15 -12.99
N THR A 76 4.06 -1.01 -11.69
CA THR A 76 3.29 0.10 -11.13
C THR A 76 4.00 1.43 -11.37
N GLU A 77 5.32 1.47 -11.20
CA GLU A 77 6.15 2.65 -11.49
C GLU A 77 6.41 2.85 -13.00
N GLY A 78 5.96 1.92 -13.86
CA GLY A 78 6.19 1.99 -15.30
C GLY A 78 7.68 2.09 -15.67
N THR A 79 8.55 1.48 -14.86
CA THR A 79 10.00 1.48 -15.07
C THR A 79 10.45 0.18 -15.73
N ASP A 80 11.69 0.17 -16.22
CA ASP A 80 12.31 -0.96 -16.89
C ASP A 80 13.30 -1.67 -15.95
N TRP A 81 13.29 -2.99 -16.00
CA TRP A 81 14.26 -3.87 -15.36
C TRP A 81 15.70 -3.58 -15.79
N ALA A 82 15.91 -3.07 -17.01
CA ALA A 82 17.24 -2.68 -17.49
C ALA A 82 17.95 -1.68 -16.56
N LYS A 83 17.20 -0.83 -15.84
CA LYS A 83 17.77 0.13 -14.89
C LYS A 83 18.29 -0.51 -13.61
N LEU A 84 17.88 -1.74 -13.29
CA LEU A 84 18.42 -2.46 -12.14
C LEU A 84 19.82 -2.97 -12.44
N THR A 85 20.12 -3.38 -13.68
CA THR A 85 21.43 -3.94 -14.07
C THR A 85 22.60 -3.10 -13.59
N ASP A 86 22.50 -1.78 -13.70
CA ASP A 86 23.57 -0.83 -13.40
C ASP A 86 23.49 -0.23 -11.97
N LEU A 87 22.58 -0.72 -11.12
CA LEU A 87 22.29 -0.13 -9.81
C LEU A 87 23.42 -0.33 -8.79
N VAL A 88 24.13 -1.46 -8.84
CA VAL A 88 25.19 -1.82 -7.88
C VAL A 88 26.54 -1.88 -8.56
N THR A 89 27.48 -1.04 -8.11
CA THR A 89 28.88 -1.02 -8.56
C THR A 89 29.83 -1.36 -7.41
N GLY A 90 31.07 -1.78 -7.72
CA GLY A 90 32.12 -2.04 -6.72
C GLY A 90 32.10 -3.46 -6.12
N ASN A 91 32.53 -3.60 -4.86
CA ASN A 91 32.85 -4.89 -4.21
C ASN A 91 31.67 -5.87 -4.04
N LEU A 92 30.44 -5.48 -4.38
CA LEU A 92 29.24 -6.33 -4.34
C LEU A 92 28.88 -6.92 -5.72
N ALA A 93 29.66 -6.62 -6.77
CA ALA A 93 29.35 -7.00 -8.15
C ALA A 93 29.11 -8.51 -8.34
N GLY A 94 29.86 -9.37 -7.64
CA GLY A 94 29.64 -10.83 -7.73
C GLY A 94 28.26 -11.26 -7.20
N TRP A 95 27.85 -10.78 -6.03
CA TRP A 95 26.53 -11.12 -5.46
C TRP A 95 25.40 -10.45 -6.25
N TRP A 96 25.70 -9.31 -6.86
CA TRP A 96 24.80 -8.67 -7.80
C TRP A 96 24.56 -9.52 -9.05
N GLN A 97 25.58 -10.19 -9.60
CA GLN A 97 25.42 -11.13 -10.73
C GLN A 97 24.47 -12.28 -10.40
N VAL A 98 24.60 -12.86 -9.20
CA VAL A 98 23.68 -13.89 -8.69
C VAL A 98 22.23 -13.37 -8.65
N THR A 99 22.06 -12.12 -8.24
CA THR A 99 20.75 -11.45 -8.19
C THR A 99 20.20 -11.19 -9.59
N LEU A 100 21.02 -10.75 -10.53
CA LEU A 100 20.62 -10.54 -11.92
C LEU A 100 20.20 -11.85 -12.60
N GLU A 101 20.89 -12.97 -12.35
CA GLU A 101 20.45 -14.29 -12.84
C GLU A 101 19.10 -14.68 -12.27
N PHE A 102 18.87 -14.43 -10.98
CA PHE A 102 17.56 -14.64 -10.35
C PHE A 102 16.46 -13.79 -11.00
N LEU A 103 16.74 -12.50 -11.24
CA LEU A 103 15.82 -11.59 -11.91
C LEU A 103 15.55 -12.00 -13.36
N GLY A 104 16.45 -12.74 -14.00
CA GLY A 104 16.23 -13.42 -15.29
C GLY A 104 14.91 -14.19 -15.38
N ILE A 105 14.41 -14.71 -14.25
CA ILE A 105 13.08 -15.36 -14.19
C ILE A 105 11.98 -14.40 -14.65
N VAL A 106 11.97 -13.16 -14.17
CA VAL A 106 10.93 -12.17 -14.46
C VAL A 106 11.24 -11.25 -15.63
N THR A 107 12.52 -11.11 -16.00
CA THR A 107 12.93 -10.28 -17.14
C THR A 107 12.94 -11.03 -18.47
N GLU A 108 13.09 -12.36 -18.47
CA GLU A 108 13.22 -13.15 -19.70
C GLU A 108 12.17 -14.26 -19.83
N ALA A 109 12.06 -15.13 -18.81
CA ALA A 109 11.19 -16.31 -18.90
C ALA A 109 9.71 -15.96 -18.73
N TRP A 110 9.41 -15.14 -17.72
CA TRP A 110 8.03 -14.77 -17.38
C TRP A 110 7.33 -13.96 -18.49
N PRO A 111 7.96 -12.94 -19.13
CA PRO A 111 7.28 -12.17 -20.18
C PRO A 111 6.95 -13.03 -21.41
N LYS A 112 7.79 -14.02 -21.75
CA LYS A 112 7.50 -14.99 -22.83
C LYS A 112 6.27 -15.83 -22.50
N PHE A 113 6.20 -16.36 -21.28
CA PHE A 113 5.05 -17.13 -20.82
C PHE A 113 3.75 -16.31 -20.88
N LEU A 114 3.78 -15.05 -20.44
CA LEU A 114 2.62 -14.17 -20.50
C LEU A 114 2.14 -13.91 -21.94
N ALA A 115 3.08 -13.68 -22.86
CA ALA A 115 2.77 -13.49 -24.28
C ALA A 115 2.18 -14.75 -24.94
N GLU A 116 2.74 -15.93 -24.64
CA GLU A 116 2.25 -17.22 -25.14
C GLU A 116 0.87 -17.59 -24.57
N SER A 117 0.58 -17.16 -23.34
CA SER A 117 -0.67 -17.48 -22.64
C SER A 117 -1.77 -16.43 -22.82
N ASP A 118 -1.48 -15.35 -23.56
CA ASP A 118 -2.35 -14.18 -23.72
C ASP A 118 -2.85 -13.65 -22.36
N ARG A 119 -1.90 -13.37 -21.47
CA ARG A 119 -2.14 -12.88 -20.10
C ARG A 119 -1.33 -11.62 -19.80
N PHE A 120 -1.87 -10.80 -18.92
CA PHE A 120 -1.13 -9.70 -18.29
C PHE A 120 -0.76 -10.01 -16.84
N ASN A 121 0.31 -9.39 -16.36
CA ASN A 121 0.47 -9.22 -14.92
C ASN A 121 -0.62 -8.26 -14.37
N PRO A 122 -1.10 -8.46 -13.13
CA PRO A 122 -2.15 -7.61 -12.56
C PRO A 122 -1.81 -6.11 -12.52
N ALA A 123 -0.57 -5.74 -12.16
CA ALA A 123 -0.15 -4.34 -12.11
C ALA A 123 -0.08 -3.71 -13.52
N ALA A 124 0.54 -4.39 -14.48
CA ALA A 124 0.55 -3.96 -15.88
C ALA A 124 -0.87 -3.84 -16.47
N HIS A 125 -1.74 -4.82 -16.22
CA HIS A 125 -3.13 -4.81 -16.69
C HIS A 125 -3.90 -3.58 -16.16
N ARG A 126 -3.82 -3.33 -14.84
CA ARG A 126 -4.44 -2.17 -14.20
C ARG A 126 -3.93 -0.86 -14.81
N SER A 127 -2.62 -0.72 -14.96
CA SER A 127 -2.01 0.46 -15.57
C SER A 127 -2.44 0.65 -17.04
N ALA A 128 -2.59 -0.43 -17.80
CA ALA A 128 -3.09 -0.40 -19.18
C ALA A 128 -4.56 0.07 -19.25
N LEU A 129 -5.43 -0.44 -18.37
CA LEU A 129 -6.83 0.00 -18.28
C LEU A 129 -6.94 1.49 -17.95
N ILE A 130 -6.17 1.98 -16.99
CA ILE A 130 -6.16 3.40 -16.61
C ILE A 130 -5.74 4.29 -17.79
N ARG A 131 -4.70 3.89 -18.53
CA ARG A 131 -4.23 4.62 -19.72
C ARG A 131 -5.23 4.57 -20.86
N ALA A 132 -5.89 3.43 -21.06
CA ALA A 132 -6.92 3.27 -22.07
C ALA A 132 -8.11 4.19 -21.77
N GLU A 133 -8.51 4.31 -20.49
CA GLU A 133 -9.54 5.23 -20.05
C GLU A 133 -9.13 6.70 -20.25
N ALA A 134 -7.89 7.06 -19.91
CA ALA A 134 -7.35 8.39 -20.20
C ALA A 134 -7.44 8.72 -21.70
N ALA A 135 -7.06 7.78 -22.55
CA ALA A 135 -7.15 7.92 -24.00
C ALA A 135 -8.60 7.99 -24.49
N ARG A 136 -9.53 7.23 -23.89
CA ARG A 136 -10.97 7.27 -24.22
C ARG A 136 -11.55 8.65 -23.92
N LEU A 137 -11.26 9.20 -22.74
CA LEU A 137 -11.72 10.53 -22.32
C LEU A 137 -11.25 11.62 -23.28
N LEU A 138 -9.99 11.57 -23.73
CA LEU A 138 -9.47 12.54 -24.69
C LEU A 138 -10.07 12.39 -26.09
N ARG A 139 -10.33 11.15 -26.55
CA ARG A 139 -10.93 10.90 -27.87
C ARG A 139 -12.41 11.26 -27.93
N ASN A 140 -13.15 10.99 -26.86
CA ASN A 140 -14.58 11.25 -26.77
C ASN A 140 -14.92 11.89 -25.41
N PRO A 141 -14.64 13.20 -25.25
CA PRO A 141 -14.96 13.92 -24.03
C PRO A 141 -16.46 13.85 -23.72
N PRO A 142 -16.86 13.50 -22.48
CA PRO A 142 -18.25 13.53 -22.09
C PRO A 142 -18.80 14.98 -22.07
N ALA A 143 -20.11 15.13 -22.21
CA ALA A 143 -20.76 16.44 -22.18
C ALA A 143 -20.79 17.07 -20.78
N GLY A 144 -20.82 16.25 -19.72
CA GLY A 144 -20.83 16.68 -18.33
C GLY A 144 -19.41 16.85 -17.74
N PRO A 145 -19.31 17.40 -16.52
CA PRO A 145 -18.03 17.59 -15.86
C PRO A 145 -17.38 16.25 -15.51
N VAL A 146 -16.04 16.21 -15.56
CA VAL A 146 -15.23 15.08 -15.12
C VAL A 146 -14.29 15.57 -14.03
N ILE A 147 -14.51 15.12 -12.80
CA ILE A 147 -13.78 15.61 -11.62
C ILE A 147 -13.04 14.45 -10.98
N ALA A 148 -11.73 14.60 -10.79
CA ALA A 148 -10.94 13.71 -9.96
C ALA A 148 -10.56 14.42 -8.66
N ALA A 149 -10.94 13.87 -7.51
CA ALA A 149 -10.71 14.49 -6.21
C ALA A 149 -9.98 13.54 -5.25
N GLY A 150 -8.99 14.07 -4.53
CA GLY A 150 -8.29 13.35 -3.46
C GLY A 150 -7.16 12.42 -3.92
N SER A 151 -6.88 12.35 -5.23
CA SER A 151 -5.75 11.56 -5.74
C SER A 151 -4.45 12.38 -5.71
N THR A 152 -3.36 11.75 -5.27
CA THR A 152 -2.00 12.32 -5.29
C THR A 152 -1.26 12.04 -6.60
N GLY A 153 -1.81 11.23 -7.50
CA GLY A 153 -1.15 10.86 -8.75
C GLY A 153 0.16 10.08 -8.58
N SER A 154 0.37 9.39 -7.45
CA SER A 154 1.63 8.70 -7.16
C SER A 154 1.97 7.58 -8.16
N ILE A 155 0.95 6.96 -8.77
CA ILE A 155 1.12 5.97 -9.85
C ILE A 155 1.16 6.70 -11.20
N PRO A 156 2.18 6.49 -12.05
CA PRO A 156 2.31 7.16 -13.35
C PRO A 156 1.08 7.08 -14.26
N ALA A 157 0.45 5.90 -14.35
CA ALA A 157 -0.77 5.71 -15.14
C ALA A 157 -1.93 6.56 -14.59
N THR A 158 -2.10 6.61 -13.27
CA THR A 158 -3.09 7.49 -12.63
C THR A 158 -2.77 8.96 -12.90
N ALA A 159 -1.51 9.37 -12.82
CA ALA A 159 -1.12 10.75 -13.17
C ALA A 159 -1.37 11.10 -14.65
N GLU A 160 -1.23 10.14 -15.57
CA GLU A 160 -1.65 10.29 -16.98
C GLU A 160 -3.17 10.49 -17.11
N LEU A 161 -3.96 9.69 -16.39
CA LEU A 161 -5.41 9.87 -16.35
C LEU A 161 -5.80 11.23 -15.78
N LEU A 162 -5.19 11.65 -14.67
CA LEU A 162 -5.42 12.97 -14.08
C LEU A 162 -5.05 14.07 -15.09
N ALA A 163 -3.87 14.00 -15.72
CA ALA A 163 -3.47 14.95 -16.74
C ALA A 163 -4.42 14.97 -17.96
N ALA A 164 -5.01 13.84 -18.34
CA ALA A 164 -6.05 13.78 -19.36
C ALA A 164 -7.33 14.50 -18.90
N ILE A 165 -7.78 14.25 -17.67
CA ILE A 165 -8.95 14.91 -17.07
C ILE A 165 -8.75 16.43 -17.03
N ALA A 166 -7.59 16.92 -16.58
CA ALA A 166 -7.29 18.37 -16.53
C ALA A 166 -7.37 19.07 -17.90
N ARG A 167 -7.27 18.32 -19.01
CA ARG A 167 -7.32 18.87 -20.37
C ARG A 167 -8.71 18.83 -21.00
N LEU A 168 -9.68 18.21 -20.34
CA LEU A 168 -11.06 18.17 -20.83
C LEU A 168 -11.73 19.56 -20.66
N PRO A 169 -12.63 19.98 -21.57
CA PRO A 169 -13.33 21.26 -21.45
C PRO A 169 -14.11 21.44 -20.14
N GLY A 170 -14.62 20.35 -19.56
CA GLY A 170 -15.30 20.30 -18.26
C GLY A 170 -14.52 19.52 -17.19
N GLY A 171 -13.20 19.42 -17.35
CA GLY A 171 -12.33 18.65 -16.47
C GLY A 171 -11.86 19.44 -15.25
N ALA A 172 -11.79 18.79 -14.09
CA ALA A 172 -11.21 19.39 -12.89
C ALA A 172 -10.46 18.35 -12.04
N ILE A 173 -9.39 18.81 -11.38
CA ILE A 173 -8.66 18.02 -10.38
C ILE A 173 -8.68 18.78 -9.05
N VAL A 174 -9.09 18.10 -7.99
CA VAL A 174 -9.01 18.60 -6.61
C VAL A 174 -7.87 17.88 -5.90
N LEU A 175 -6.76 18.60 -5.67
CA LEU A 175 -5.56 18.08 -5.05
C LEU A 175 -5.72 17.99 -3.51
N PRO A 176 -5.35 16.87 -2.87
CA PRO A 176 -5.45 16.72 -1.41
C PRO A 176 -4.29 17.43 -0.68
N GLY A 177 -4.37 18.75 -0.53
CA GLY A 177 -3.44 19.50 0.32
C GLY A 177 -2.07 19.78 -0.31
N LEU A 178 -2.06 20.38 -1.51
CA LEU A 178 -0.84 20.95 -2.09
C LEU A 178 -0.37 22.13 -1.24
N ASP A 179 0.87 22.09 -0.76
CA ASP A 179 1.44 23.15 0.07
C ASP A 179 1.79 24.38 -0.79
N ARG A 180 1.04 25.46 -0.59
CA ARG A 180 1.22 26.76 -1.25
C ARG A 180 2.03 27.75 -0.39
N THR A 181 2.42 27.36 0.82
CA THR A 181 3.04 28.22 1.83
C THR A 181 4.55 28.05 1.92
N LEU A 182 5.06 26.84 1.68
CA LEU A 182 6.50 26.57 1.65
C LEU A 182 7.21 27.46 0.62
N ASP A 183 8.37 28.02 0.95
CA ASP A 183 9.13 28.85 0.03
C ASP A 183 9.54 28.08 -1.24
N GLU A 184 9.81 28.83 -2.30
CA GLU A 184 10.09 28.25 -3.61
C GLU A 184 11.36 27.41 -3.63
N ALA A 185 12.43 27.82 -2.95
CA ALA A 185 13.69 27.07 -2.93
C ALA A 185 13.48 25.67 -2.33
N SER A 186 12.69 25.59 -1.27
CA SER A 186 12.41 24.35 -0.54
C SER A 186 11.40 23.47 -1.28
N PHE A 187 10.41 24.07 -1.94
CA PHE A 187 9.53 23.31 -2.83
C PHE A 187 10.29 22.74 -4.02
N GLN A 188 11.25 23.48 -4.60
CA GLN A 188 12.10 22.98 -5.68
C GLN A 188 13.02 21.84 -5.22
N ALA A 189 13.50 21.86 -3.97
CA ALA A 189 14.23 20.72 -3.41
C ALA A 189 13.39 19.43 -3.36
N ILE A 190 12.07 19.57 -3.15
CA ILE A 190 11.12 18.44 -3.22
C ILE A 190 10.85 18.01 -4.68
N ALA A 191 10.64 18.99 -5.57
CA ALA A 191 10.24 18.75 -6.96
C ALA A 191 11.40 18.35 -7.90
N ALA A 192 12.65 18.45 -7.43
CA ALA A 192 13.84 18.26 -8.25
C ALA A 192 13.87 16.89 -8.98
N PRO A 193 14.18 16.87 -10.29
CA PRO A 193 14.45 15.62 -11.01
C PRO A 193 15.64 14.88 -10.37
N GLY A 194 15.51 13.57 -10.20
CA GLY A 194 16.55 12.78 -9.53
C GLY A 194 16.66 13.06 -8.03
N ALA A 195 15.57 13.50 -7.40
CA ALA A 195 15.48 13.73 -5.96
C ALA A 195 16.12 12.59 -5.17
N ARG A 196 16.88 12.95 -4.13
CA ARG A 196 17.54 11.98 -3.26
C ARG A 196 16.50 11.04 -2.65
N PRO A 197 16.86 9.77 -2.34
CA PRO A 197 15.95 8.82 -1.73
C PRO A 197 15.20 9.36 -0.49
N ALA A 198 15.85 10.23 0.31
CA ALA A 198 15.26 10.86 1.48
C ALA A 198 14.03 11.75 1.17
N VAL A 199 13.96 12.35 -0.02
CA VAL A 199 12.88 13.24 -0.45
C VAL A 199 11.66 12.45 -0.96
N LEU A 200 11.84 11.20 -1.39
CA LEU A 200 10.78 10.37 -1.95
C LEU A 200 9.64 10.09 -0.95
N GLY A 201 9.95 10.11 0.35
CA GLY A 201 8.98 9.95 1.42
C GLY A 201 8.27 11.24 1.84
N HIS A 202 8.64 12.39 1.26
CA HIS A 202 8.05 13.67 1.63
C HIS A 202 6.57 13.75 1.17
N PRO A 203 5.61 14.19 2.02
CA PRO A 203 4.18 14.19 1.65
C PRO A 203 3.84 14.98 0.39
N GLN A 204 4.58 16.04 0.10
CA GLN A 204 4.38 16.87 -1.10
C GLN A 204 5.05 16.32 -2.37
N TYR A 205 5.89 15.28 -2.29
CA TYR A 205 6.65 14.77 -3.44
C TYR A 205 5.73 14.29 -4.58
N GLY A 206 4.72 13.49 -4.26
CA GLY A 206 3.74 13.00 -5.25
C GLY A 206 2.97 14.14 -5.93
N LEU A 207 2.51 15.11 -5.14
CA LEU A 207 1.77 16.27 -5.64
C LEU A 207 2.65 17.17 -6.52
N ALA A 208 3.90 17.41 -6.12
CA ALA A 208 4.87 18.18 -6.92
C ALA A 208 5.12 17.52 -8.28
N ARG A 209 5.30 16.19 -8.32
CA ARG A 209 5.42 15.44 -9.57
C ARG A 209 4.16 15.51 -10.40
N LEU A 210 2.99 15.43 -9.78
CA LEU A 210 1.70 15.45 -10.48
C LEU A 210 1.49 16.80 -11.17
N ILE A 211 1.65 17.93 -10.47
CA ILE A 211 1.46 19.26 -11.08
C ILE A 211 2.49 19.51 -12.20
N GLY A 212 3.74 19.05 -12.02
CA GLY A 212 4.77 19.10 -13.05
C GLY A 212 4.40 18.27 -14.28
N LYS A 213 3.78 17.09 -14.10
CA LYS A 213 3.29 16.23 -15.19
C LYS A 213 2.07 16.81 -15.91
N ILE A 214 1.19 17.50 -15.19
CA ILE A 214 0.05 18.23 -15.79
C ILE A 214 0.56 19.42 -16.60
N GLY A 215 1.62 20.08 -16.13
CA GLY A 215 2.23 21.25 -16.75
C GLY A 215 1.73 22.58 -16.18
N VAL A 216 1.32 22.59 -14.91
CA VAL A 216 0.88 23.81 -14.20
C VAL A 216 1.87 24.17 -13.11
N LEU A 217 2.01 25.47 -12.83
CA LEU A 217 2.82 25.94 -11.71
C LEU A 217 2.05 25.74 -10.41
N ARG A 218 2.78 25.60 -9.31
CA ARG A 218 2.20 25.57 -7.97
C ARG A 218 1.32 26.79 -7.68
N GLY A 219 1.72 27.96 -8.19
CA GLY A 219 0.97 29.21 -8.08
C GLY A 219 -0.35 29.23 -8.87
N ASP A 220 -0.49 28.40 -9.90
CA ASP A 220 -1.69 28.31 -10.73
C ASP A 220 -2.80 27.48 -10.05
N VAL A 221 -2.47 26.77 -8.96
CA VAL A 221 -3.43 25.98 -8.20
C VAL A 221 -4.17 26.88 -7.23
N GLU A 222 -5.50 26.92 -7.35
CA GLU A 222 -6.38 27.68 -6.48
C GLU A 222 -6.82 26.88 -5.25
N GLU A 223 -6.99 27.56 -4.12
CA GLU A 223 -7.55 26.96 -2.91
C GLU A 223 -9.07 26.85 -3.06
N ILE A 224 -9.61 25.66 -2.80
CA ILE A 224 -11.06 25.45 -2.80
C ILE A 224 -11.58 25.62 -1.38
N GLY A 225 -12.29 26.73 -1.17
CA GLY A 225 -12.82 27.11 0.14
C GLY A 225 -11.82 27.91 0.97
N MET A 226 -12.28 28.41 2.12
CA MET A 226 -11.42 29.11 3.08
C MET A 226 -11.26 28.23 4.33
N ALA A 227 -10.03 27.82 4.62
CA ALA A 227 -9.72 27.18 5.87
C ALA A 227 -9.89 28.18 7.03
N GLU A 228 -10.36 27.71 8.18
CA GLU A 228 -10.37 28.51 9.40
C GLU A 228 -8.93 28.97 9.72
N PRO A 229 -8.71 30.22 10.16
CA PRO A 229 -7.36 30.76 10.38
C PRO A 229 -6.45 29.87 11.24
N ARG A 230 -7.00 29.21 12.27
CA ARG A 230 -6.24 28.30 13.14
C ARG A 230 -5.77 27.05 12.41
N LEU A 231 -6.59 26.51 11.50
CA LEU A 231 -6.26 25.34 10.68
C LEU A 231 -5.24 25.70 9.61
N ALA A 232 -5.39 26.87 8.97
CA ALA A 232 -4.42 27.37 8.00
C ALA A 232 -3.03 27.56 8.64
N LEU A 233 -2.98 28.16 9.83
CA LEU A 233 -1.76 28.33 10.60
C LEU A 233 -1.15 26.99 11.03
N ARG A 234 -1.97 26.03 11.45
CA ARG A 234 -1.51 24.67 11.77
C ARG A 234 -0.89 23.98 10.56
N ALA A 235 -1.52 24.10 9.39
CA ALA A 235 -1.00 23.54 8.15
C ALA A 235 0.37 24.15 7.79
N ALA A 236 0.52 25.47 7.89
CA ALA A 236 1.80 26.15 7.67
C ALA A 236 2.89 25.69 8.67
N LEU A 237 2.56 25.55 9.96
CA LEU A 237 3.49 25.04 10.97
C LEU A 237 3.93 23.60 10.70
N VAL A 238 3.01 22.73 10.28
CA VAL A 238 3.33 21.34 9.90
C VAL A 238 4.16 21.31 8.62
N GLY A 239 3.86 22.15 7.63
CA GLY A 239 4.66 22.31 6.41
C GLY A 239 6.10 22.71 6.73
N GLU A 240 6.29 23.70 7.60
CA GLU A 240 7.62 24.10 8.07
C GLU A 240 8.33 22.97 8.84
N ALA A 241 7.64 22.24 9.72
CA ALA A 241 8.24 21.12 10.44
C ALA A 241 8.69 19.97 9.52
N LEU A 242 8.08 19.84 8.34
CA LEU A 242 8.37 18.81 7.34
C LEU A 242 9.30 19.29 6.21
N ARG A 243 9.82 20.52 6.29
CA ARG A 243 10.78 21.09 5.35
C ARG A 243 11.89 20.09 4.97
N PRO A 244 12.25 19.97 3.67
CA PRO A 244 13.25 19.00 3.23
C PRO A 244 14.61 19.29 3.89
N ALA A 245 15.35 18.22 4.17
CA ALA A 245 16.61 18.24 4.91
C ALA A 245 17.61 19.27 4.35
N GLU A 246 17.63 19.41 3.02
CA GLU A 246 18.46 20.33 2.24
C GLU A 246 18.27 21.81 2.54
N THR A 247 17.18 22.18 3.20
CA THR A 247 16.83 23.59 3.46
C THR A 247 16.54 23.88 4.93
N THR A 248 16.86 22.93 5.82
CA THR A 248 16.56 23.03 7.26
C THR A 248 17.22 24.21 7.95
N GLU A 249 18.29 24.78 7.37
CA GLU A 249 18.91 26.02 7.83
C GLU A 249 17.93 27.21 7.87
N LEU A 250 16.89 27.20 7.01
CA LEU A 250 15.88 28.24 6.97
C LEU A 250 14.94 28.23 8.18
N TRP A 251 14.90 27.16 8.99
CA TRP A 251 14.09 27.11 10.20
C TRP A 251 14.39 28.25 11.17
N ALA A 252 15.65 28.66 11.29
CA ALA A 252 16.03 29.75 12.18
C ALA A 252 15.35 31.08 11.77
N GLU A 253 15.19 31.28 10.46
CA GLU A 253 14.55 32.46 9.89
C GLU A 253 13.02 32.34 9.94
N THR A 254 12.46 31.21 9.49
CA THR A 254 10.99 31.03 9.42
C THR A 254 10.36 30.95 10.80
N ARG A 255 11.08 30.44 11.82
CA ARG A 255 10.59 30.36 13.20
C ARG A 255 10.19 31.73 13.78
N ALA A 256 10.85 32.81 13.35
CA ALA A 256 10.52 34.16 13.80
C ALA A 256 9.12 34.61 13.32
N GLY A 257 8.63 34.04 12.21
CA GLY A 257 7.29 34.26 11.66
C GLY A 257 6.15 33.59 12.43
N PHE A 258 6.46 32.75 13.44
CA PHE A 258 5.47 32.03 14.24
C PHE A 258 5.57 32.39 15.73
N PRO A 259 4.90 33.47 16.18
CA PRO A 259 4.81 33.82 17.60
C PRO A 259 4.35 32.64 18.47
N ALA A 260 4.77 32.61 19.73
CA ALA A 260 4.35 31.54 20.66
C ALA A 260 2.83 31.50 20.87
N SER A 261 2.16 32.66 20.83
CA SER A 261 0.70 32.77 20.86
C SER A 261 0.03 32.05 19.69
N ASP A 262 0.65 32.14 18.52
CA ASP A 262 0.12 31.64 17.26
C ASP A 262 0.27 30.12 17.24
N ILE A 263 1.43 29.61 17.64
CA ILE A 263 1.67 28.16 17.81
C ILE A 263 0.68 27.57 18.82
N ALA A 264 0.53 28.19 20.00
CA ALA A 264 -0.43 27.75 21.01
C ALA A 264 -1.87 27.79 20.47
N GLY A 265 -2.23 28.84 19.73
CA GLY A 265 -3.52 29.00 19.08
C GLY A 265 -3.78 27.91 18.04
N ALA A 266 -2.80 27.58 17.21
CA ALA A 266 -2.91 26.56 16.16
C ALA A 266 -3.15 25.15 16.74
N PHE A 267 -2.54 24.82 17.88
CA PHE A 267 -2.59 23.48 18.47
C PHE A 267 -3.51 23.35 19.69
N ALA A 268 -4.31 24.37 20.03
CA ALA A 268 -5.16 24.34 21.24
C ALA A 268 -6.18 23.20 21.31
N GLU A 269 -6.59 22.67 20.15
CA GLU A 269 -7.54 21.53 20.04
C GLU A 269 -6.83 20.20 19.76
N VAL A 270 -5.50 20.19 19.82
CA VAL A 270 -4.67 18.99 19.65
C VAL A 270 -4.21 18.53 21.03
N THR A 271 -4.43 17.27 21.33
CA THR A 271 -4.01 16.65 22.59
C THR A 271 -3.07 15.50 22.30
N LEU A 272 -1.92 15.48 22.97
CA LEU A 272 -1.04 14.31 23.01
C LEU A 272 -1.49 13.41 24.16
N LEU A 273 -1.67 12.13 23.86
CA LEU A 273 -1.98 11.11 24.86
C LEU A 273 -0.84 10.08 24.89
N GLU A 274 -0.23 9.93 26.07
CA GLU A 274 0.78 8.90 26.32
C GLU A 274 0.16 7.80 27.18
N ALA A 275 0.17 6.56 26.66
CA ALA A 275 -0.37 5.41 27.35
C ALA A 275 0.74 4.51 27.90
N ALA A 276 0.53 3.91 29.07
CA ALA A 276 1.50 3.00 29.68
C ALA A 276 1.60 1.64 28.96
N SER A 277 0.58 1.29 28.16
CA SER A 277 0.52 0.07 27.38
C SER A 277 -0.40 0.21 26.17
N GLU A 278 -0.26 -0.68 25.18
CA GLU A 278 -1.17 -0.76 24.01
C GLU A 278 -2.65 -0.98 24.41
N ARG A 279 -2.88 -1.59 25.58
CA ARG A 279 -4.21 -1.79 26.12
C ARG A 279 -4.78 -0.47 26.64
N ASP A 280 -4.00 0.27 27.42
CA ASP A 280 -4.41 1.57 27.94
C ASP A 280 -4.63 2.58 26.80
N GLU A 281 -3.79 2.52 25.76
CA GLU A 281 -3.95 3.29 24.52
C GLU A 281 -5.31 3.01 23.87
N ALA A 282 -5.62 1.73 23.64
CA ALA A 282 -6.87 1.33 23.00
C ALA A 282 -8.10 1.77 23.81
N VAL A 283 -8.07 1.63 25.14
CA VAL A 283 -9.16 2.07 26.02
C VAL A 283 -9.32 3.59 25.96
N ALA A 284 -8.21 4.34 26.04
CA ALA A 284 -8.23 5.79 25.99
C ALA A 284 -8.81 6.33 24.67
N ILE A 285 -8.38 5.76 23.54
CA ILE A 285 -8.92 6.09 22.22
C ILE A 285 -10.41 5.74 22.16
N ALA A 286 -10.82 4.56 22.63
CA ALA A 286 -12.22 4.16 22.62
C ALA A 286 -13.10 5.12 23.44
N VAL A 287 -12.63 5.58 24.61
CA VAL A 287 -13.33 6.58 25.43
C VAL A 287 -13.44 7.92 24.70
N ALA A 288 -12.39 8.37 24.01
CA ALA A 288 -12.41 9.62 23.25
C ALA A 288 -13.40 9.56 22.08
N LEU A 289 -13.36 8.47 21.29
CA LEU A 289 -14.28 8.23 20.19
C LEU A 289 -15.74 8.15 20.69
N LYS A 290 -15.97 7.41 21.78
CA LYS A 290 -17.28 7.29 22.41
C LYS A 290 -17.82 8.65 22.84
N ARG A 291 -17.01 9.48 23.51
CA ARG A 291 -17.40 10.83 23.93
C ARG A 291 -17.74 11.74 22.75
N ALA A 292 -17.04 11.58 21.63
CA ALA A 292 -17.32 12.34 20.42
C ALA A 292 -18.67 11.94 19.81
N VAL A 293 -18.91 10.64 19.60
CA VAL A 293 -20.15 10.15 18.95
C VAL A 293 -21.41 10.24 19.82
N GLU A 294 -21.27 10.39 21.15
CA GLU A 294 -22.41 10.68 22.03
C GLU A 294 -23.05 12.05 21.78
N GLN A 295 -22.30 12.98 21.22
CA GLN A 295 -22.82 14.29 20.88
C GLN A 295 -23.60 14.20 19.56
N PRO A 296 -24.89 14.59 19.52
CA PRO A 296 -25.70 14.49 18.32
C PRO A 296 -25.05 15.21 17.12
N GLY A 297 -24.95 14.52 16.00
CA GLY A 297 -24.40 15.06 14.75
C GLY A 297 -22.87 15.07 14.66
N GLN A 298 -22.15 14.69 15.71
CA GLN A 298 -20.69 14.57 15.65
C GLN A 298 -20.27 13.28 14.96
N ARG A 299 -19.10 13.34 14.30
CA ARG A 299 -18.45 12.20 13.66
C ARG A 299 -17.04 12.07 14.22
N ALA A 300 -16.58 10.84 14.40
CA ALA A 300 -15.23 10.56 14.85
C ALA A 300 -14.65 9.41 14.04
N ALA A 301 -13.33 9.44 13.84
CA ALA A 301 -12.59 8.40 13.15
C ALA A 301 -11.28 8.13 13.87
N LEU A 302 -10.84 6.87 13.85
CA LEU A 302 -9.48 6.48 14.20
C LEU A 302 -8.73 6.17 12.91
N VAL A 303 -7.63 6.88 12.68
CA VAL A 303 -6.71 6.60 11.57
C VAL A 303 -5.46 5.96 12.15
N THR A 304 -5.20 4.70 11.79
CA THR A 304 -4.00 3.98 12.22
C THR A 304 -3.55 2.96 11.17
N GLY A 305 -2.24 2.85 10.98
CA GLY A 305 -1.63 1.77 10.21
C GLY A 305 -1.53 0.45 11.00
N ASP A 306 -1.75 0.48 12.32
CA ASP A 306 -1.70 -0.70 13.18
C ASP A 306 -3.07 -1.40 13.26
N ARG A 307 -3.17 -2.55 12.58
CA ARG A 307 -4.37 -3.40 12.59
C ARG A 307 -4.63 -4.05 13.95
N ALA A 308 -3.62 -4.23 14.80
CA ALA A 308 -3.81 -4.74 16.15
C ALA A 308 -4.48 -3.67 17.03
N LEU A 309 -4.01 -2.41 16.97
CA LEU A 309 -4.64 -1.29 17.65
C LEU A 309 -6.09 -1.07 17.21
N ALA A 310 -6.36 -1.04 15.89
CA ALA A 310 -7.72 -0.87 15.37
C ALA A 310 -8.70 -1.92 15.92
N ARG A 311 -8.28 -3.19 15.99
CA ARG A 311 -9.08 -4.28 16.56
C ARG A 311 -9.30 -4.11 18.05
N ARG A 312 -8.25 -3.77 18.81
CA ARG A 312 -8.37 -3.53 20.27
C ARG A 312 -9.37 -2.40 20.54
N VAL A 313 -9.25 -1.27 19.84
CA VAL A 313 -10.19 -0.14 19.96
C VAL A 313 -11.61 -0.56 19.61
N SER A 314 -11.80 -1.33 18.53
CA SER A 314 -13.12 -1.82 18.13
C SER A 314 -13.77 -2.71 19.18
N ILE A 315 -13.00 -3.59 19.83
CA ILE A 315 -13.47 -4.43 20.95
C ILE A 315 -13.83 -3.57 22.17
N GLU A 316 -13.02 -2.57 22.49
CA GLU A 316 -13.29 -1.66 23.61
C GLU A 316 -14.54 -0.79 23.34
N LEU A 317 -14.76 -0.34 22.10
CA LEU A 317 -15.97 0.38 21.70
C LEU A 317 -17.24 -0.46 21.83
N GLN A 318 -17.18 -1.77 21.54
CA GLN A 318 -18.32 -2.67 21.72
C GLN A 318 -18.78 -2.73 23.18
N ARG A 319 -17.89 -2.56 24.16
CA ARG A 319 -18.25 -2.50 25.59
C ARG A 319 -19.10 -1.28 25.92
N PHE A 320 -19.02 -0.23 25.10
CA PHE A 320 -19.86 0.96 25.19
C PHE A 320 -21.08 0.91 24.26
N GLY A 321 -21.31 -0.22 23.58
CA GLY A 321 -22.38 -0.36 22.58
C GLY A 321 -22.12 0.40 21.28
N VAL A 322 -20.89 0.85 21.04
CA VAL A 322 -20.49 1.53 19.80
C VAL A 322 -19.92 0.51 18.83
N VAL A 323 -20.52 0.40 17.65
CA VAL A 323 -20.03 -0.46 16.57
C VAL A 323 -19.20 0.40 15.62
N ALA A 324 -17.90 0.16 15.57
CA ALA A 324 -17.00 0.83 14.64
C ALA A 324 -17.12 0.20 13.24
N ASP A 325 -17.16 1.05 12.21
CA ASP A 325 -16.99 0.64 10.82
C ASP A 325 -15.49 0.54 10.51
N ASP A 326 -14.93 -0.67 10.59
CA ASP A 326 -13.52 -0.93 10.36
C ASP A 326 -13.26 -1.21 8.87
N SER A 327 -12.77 -0.20 8.16
CA SER A 327 -12.45 -0.25 6.73
C SER A 327 -11.41 -1.31 6.34
N GLY A 328 -10.57 -1.76 7.29
CA GLY A 328 -9.61 -2.82 7.05
C GLY A 328 -10.18 -4.23 7.22
N GLY A 329 -11.42 -4.36 7.67
CA GLY A 329 -12.16 -5.61 7.81
C GLY A 329 -11.49 -6.68 8.67
N THR A 330 -12.05 -7.90 8.59
CA THR A 330 -11.50 -9.09 9.23
C THR A 330 -10.73 -9.92 8.20
N PRO A 331 -9.43 -10.21 8.42
CA PRO A 331 -8.68 -11.10 7.53
C PRO A 331 -9.38 -12.44 7.39
N LEU A 332 -9.44 -12.98 6.16
CA LEU A 332 -10.08 -14.27 5.90
C LEU A 332 -9.59 -15.36 6.86
N ALA A 333 -8.28 -15.41 7.12
CA ALA A 333 -7.64 -16.37 8.02
C ALA A 333 -8.15 -16.35 9.47
N ASN A 334 -8.81 -15.27 9.89
CA ASN A 334 -9.40 -15.10 11.22
C ASN A 334 -10.91 -15.34 11.23
N THR A 335 -11.52 -15.66 10.08
CA THR A 335 -12.93 -16.05 10.02
C THR A 335 -13.11 -17.47 10.55
N PRO A 336 -14.26 -17.78 11.17
CA PRO A 336 -14.54 -19.13 11.67
C PRO A 336 -14.41 -20.24 10.61
N ALA A 337 -14.80 -19.97 9.36
CA ALA A 337 -14.69 -20.95 8.28
C ALA A 337 -13.22 -21.23 7.91
N ALA A 338 -12.39 -20.18 7.81
CA ALA A 338 -10.98 -20.35 7.48
C ALA A 338 -10.18 -20.96 8.64
N SER A 339 -10.49 -20.64 9.89
CA SER A 339 -9.85 -21.27 11.05
C SER A 339 -10.16 -22.76 11.10
N LEU A 340 -11.41 -23.17 10.83
CA LEU A 340 -11.77 -24.59 10.69
C LEU A 340 -10.93 -25.28 9.61
N LEU A 341 -10.89 -24.69 8.40
CA LEU A 341 -10.14 -25.26 7.28
C LEU A 341 -8.65 -25.39 7.60
N ARG A 342 -8.05 -24.37 8.22
CA ARG A 342 -6.64 -24.41 8.62
C ARG A 342 -6.35 -25.54 9.61
N LEU A 343 -7.19 -25.70 10.63
CA LEU A 343 -7.06 -26.79 11.60
C LEU A 343 -7.23 -28.16 10.95
N ALA A 344 -8.15 -28.28 9.99
CA ALA A 344 -8.33 -29.51 9.21
C ALA A 344 -7.07 -29.85 8.38
N LEU A 345 -6.48 -28.86 7.73
CA LEU A 345 -5.22 -29.03 6.98
C LEU A 345 -4.04 -29.34 7.90
N GLU A 346 -3.96 -28.72 9.08
CA GLU A 346 -2.93 -29.03 10.07
C GLU A 346 -3.00 -30.48 10.55
N ALA A 347 -4.20 -30.95 10.91
CA ALA A 347 -4.42 -32.35 11.28
C ALA A 347 -4.08 -33.33 10.14
N LEU A 348 -4.33 -32.95 8.88
CA LEU A 348 -4.01 -33.76 7.70
C LEU A 348 -2.49 -33.83 7.43
N PHE A 349 -1.79 -32.70 7.50
CA PHE A 349 -0.36 -32.62 7.15
C PHE A 349 0.57 -32.93 8.33
N ARG A 350 0.06 -32.98 9.56
CA ARG A 350 0.79 -33.38 10.76
C ARG A 350 0.09 -34.56 11.43
N PRO A 351 0.03 -35.73 10.77
CA PRO A 351 -0.63 -36.89 11.34
C PRO A 351 0.02 -37.25 12.68
N GLY A 352 -0.81 -37.43 13.71
CA GLY A 352 -0.35 -37.76 15.06
C GLY A 352 0.01 -36.55 15.94
N ASP A 353 -0.16 -35.31 15.48
CA ASP A 353 -0.07 -34.14 16.35
C ASP A 353 -1.34 -34.01 17.22
N PRO A 354 -1.25 -34.28 18.54
CA PRO A 354 -2.41 -34.23 19.42
C PRO A 354 -2.96 -32.80 19.56
N VAL A 355 -2.12 -31.77 19.43
CA VAL A 355 -2.54 -30.37 19.60
C VAL A 355 -3.37 -29.93 18.40
N GLY A 356 -2.90 -30.20 17.17
CA GLY A 356 -3.65 -29.93 15.95
C GLY A 356 -5.00 -30.65 15.90
N LEU A 357 -5.01 -31.94 16.24
CA LEU A 357 -6.23 -32.74 16.29
C LEU A 357 -7.22 -32.23 17.35
N LEU A 358 -6.76 -31.97 18.57
CA LEU A 358 -7.59 -31.45 19.66
C LEU A 358 -8.16 -30.07 19.34
N SER A 359 -7.36 -29.21 18.72
CA SER A 359 -7.78 -27.87 18.29
C SER A 359 -8.88 -27.94 17.23
N LEU A 360 -8.76 -28.87 16.27
CA LEU A 360 -9.80 -29.16 15.28
C LEU A 360 -11.09 -29.64 15.95
N LEU A 361 -11.01 -30.62 16.87
CA LEU A 361 -12.17 -31.16 17.59
C LEU A 361 -12.88 -30.11 18.46
N LYS A 362 -12.13 -29.17 19.02
CA LYS A 362 -12.67 -28.05 19.81
C LYS A 362 -13.27 -26.93 18.96
N HIS A 363 -13.08 -26.93 17.64
CA HIS A 363 -13.55 -25.85 16.80
C HIS A 363 -15.09 -25.73 16.79
N PRO A 364 -15.69 -24.53 16.95
CA PRO A 364 -17.15 -24.38 17.06
C PRO A 364 -17.96 -24.88 15.87
N LEU A 365 -17.37 -24.83 14.66
CA LEU A 365 -18.02 -25.25 13.42
C LEU A 365 -17.83 -26.73 13.07
N LEU A 366 -17.09 -27.50 13.87
CA LEU A 366 -16.92 -28.93 13.62
C LEU A 366 -18.02 -29.73 14.31
N GLY A 367 -18.86 -30.40 13.53
CA GLY A 367 -19.97 -31.23 14.03
C GLY A 367 -19.74 -32.75 13.96
N LEU A 368 -18.91 -33.26 13.05
CA LEU A 368 -18.69 -34.71 12.82
C LEU A 368 -19.98 -35.56 12.68
N GLY A 369 -21.11 -34.96 12.31
CA GLY A 369 -22.41 -35.64 12.29
C GLY A 369 -23.04 -35.90 13.67
N LEU A 370 -22.49 -35.31 14.73
CA LEU A 370 -22.95 -35.39 16.12
C LEU A 370 -23.43 -34.01 16.62
N GLU A 371 -24.08 -33.97 17.78
CA GLU A 371 -24.36 -32.70 18.44
C GLU A 371 -23.05 -32.04 18.92
N ARG A 372 -23.01 -30.69 18.90
CA ARG A 372 -21.80 -29.95 19.26
C ARG A 372 -21.33 -30.24 20.69
N ALA A 373 -22.28 -30.46 21.61
CA ALA A 373 -22.01 -30.78 23.00
C ALA A 373 -21.21 -32.09 23.14
N ASP A 374 -21.59 -33.12 22.39
CA ASP A 374 -20.93 -34.43 22.42
C ASP A 374 -19.51 -34.36 21.88
N VAL A 375 -19.31 -33.67 20.74
CA VAL A 375 -17.97 -33.46 20.16
C VAL A 375 -17.08 -32.68 21.12
N ARG A 376 -17.64 -31.69 21.84
CA ARG A 376 -16.88 -30.89 22.81
C ARG A 376 -16.46 -31.74 24.00
N HIS A 377 -17.40 -32.51 24.55
CA HIS A 377 -17.15 -33.37 25.69
C HIS A 377 -16.06 -34.40 25.35
N ALA A 378 -16.16 -35.05 24.20
CA ALA A 378 -15.16 -36.00 23.72
C ALA A 378 -13.76 -35.38 23.55
N ALA A 379 -13.68 -34.08 23.22
CA ALA A 379 -12.42 -33.35 23.10
C ALA A 379 -11.89 -32.79 24.44
N GLU A 380 -12.64 -32.90 25.53
CA GLU A 380 -12.24 -32.43 26.87
C GLU A 380 -11.90 -33.58 27.83
N LEU A 381 -12.18 -34.83 27.43
CA LEU A 381 -11.67 -36.06 28.04
C LEU A 381 -10.19 -36.26 27.72
#